data_AF-A0A9D6GA85-F1
#
_entry.id   AF-A0A9D6GA85-F1
#
_cell.length_a   1.000
_cell.length_b   1.000
_cell.length_c   1.000
_cell.angle_alpha   90.00
_cell.angle_beta   90.00
_cell.angle_gamma   90.00
#
_symmetry.space_group_name_H-M   'P 1'
#
loop_
_entity.id
_entity.type
_entity.pdbx_description
1 polymer ?
#
loop_
_entity_poly.entity_id
_entity_poly.type
_entity_poly.pdbx_seq_one_letter_code
_entity_poly.pdbx_strand_id
1 'polypeptide(L)'
;MPRTFVAKLEGREASIEIEPAGPSLYRVRADGVEQTIDARRLKGGLSLLIEGKNYEVSLSRTGDDFDVLLDNRRFRFRLLSEERARRAAARGGAEVTGRREVKASMPGKVIAVLVGAGDRVNAKQGLLVIEAMKMENEIKSQGAGEVKEVRVQPGQAVESGEVLVVLE
;
A
#
# COMPACT_ATOMS: atom_id res chain seq x y z
N MET A 1 -2.90 25.47 -10.79
CA MET A 1 -3.24 24.15 -11.35
C MET A 1 -3.17 23.14 -10.22
N PRO A 2 -4.24 22.33 -10.02
CA PRO A 2 -4.23 21.26 -9.03
C PRO A 2 -3.15 20.24 -9.38
N ARG A 3 -2.47 19.70 -8.37
CA ARG A 3 -1.48 18.64 -8.52
C ARG A 3 -2.00 17.39 -7.83
N THR A 4 -2.12 16.31 -8.57
CA THR A 4 -2.54 15.01 -8.06
C THR A 4 -1.32 14.13 -7.82
N PHE A 5 -1.29 13.52 -6.63
CA PHE A 5 -0.25 12.62 -6.18
C PHE A 5 -0.89 11.32 -5.71
N VAL A 6 -0.17 10.22 -5.90
CA VAL A 6 -0.52 8.96 -5.23
C VAL A 6 0.43 8.80 -4.06
N ALA A 7 -0.11 8.80 -2.85
CA ALA A 7 0.63 8.54 -1.63
C ALA A 7 0.41 7.08 -1.21
N LYS A 8 1.51 6.35 -1.01
CA LYS A 8 1.47 5.01 -0.42
C LYS A 8 1.96 5.05 1.01
N LEU A 9 1.16 4.53 1.95
CA LEU A 9 1.49 4.39 3.37
C LEU A 9 1.11 2.98 3.84
N GLU A 10 2.07 2.21 4.35
CA GLU A 10 1.82 0.86 4.92
C GLU A 10 0.99 -0.08 4.02
N GLY A 11 1.15 0.02 2.70
CA GLY A 11 0.43 -0.81 1.73
C GLY A 11 -0.95 -0.26 1.32
N ARG A 12 -1.43 0.82 1.94
CA ARG A 12 -2.60 1.56 1.50
C ARG A 12 -2.19 2.66 0.52
N GLU A 13 -2.97 2.83 -0.53
CA GLU A 13 -2.79 3.87 -1.53
C GLU A 13 -3.92 4.89 -1.39
N ALA A 14 -3.56 6.17 -1.31
CA ALA A 14 -4.49 7.27 -1.28
C ALA A 14 -4.16 8.26 -2.40
N SER A 15 -5.20 8.70 -3.11
CA SER A 15 -5.10 9.78 -4.10
C SER A 15 -5.21 11.11 -3.38
N ILE A 16 -4.17 11.93 -3.48
CA ILE A 16 -4.09 13.24 -2.85
C ILE A 16 -4.09 14.30 -3.94
N GLU A 17 -5.13 15.12 -3.98
CA GLU A 17 -5.19 16.32 -4.82
C GLU A 17 -4.82 17.53 -3.96
N ILE A 18 -3.87 18.33 -4.44
CA ILE A 18 -3.45 19.56 -3.77
C ILE A 18 -3.67 20.73 -4.72
N GLU A 19 -4.49 21.68 -4.30
CA GLU A 19 -4.77 22.91 -5.03
C GLU A 19 -4.35 24.13 -4.20
N PRO A 20 -3.59 25.08 -4.76
CA PRO A 20 -3.32 26.34 -4.07
C PRO A 20 -4.62 27.15 -3.94
N ALA A 21 -4.97 27.52 -2.71
CA ALA A 21 -6.14 28.32 -2.37
C ALA A 21 -5.77 29.74 -1.87
N GLY A 22 -4.48 30.03 -1.71
CA GLY A 22 -3.96 31.34 -1.29
C GLY A 22 -2.44 31.33 -1.14
N PRO A 23 -1.83 32.39 -0.56
CA PRO A 23 -0.38 32.52 -0.44
C PRO A 23 0.29 31.40 0.38
N SER A 24 -0.38 30.93 1.42
CA SER A 24 0.04 29.80 2.24
C SER A 24 -1.07 28.77 2.45
N LEU A 25 -2.24 28.99 1.82
CA LEU A 25 -3.39 28.12 1.94
C LEU A 25 -3.43 27.10 0.79
N TYR A 26 -3.61 25.85 1.15
CA TYR A 26 -3.74 24.73 0.24
C TYR A 26 -5.03 23.99 0.54
N ARG A 27 -5.81 23.71 -0.49
CA ARG A 27 -6.94 22.80 -0.44
C ARG A 27 -6.40 21.42 -0.78
N VAL A 28 -6.45 20.51 0.19
CA VAL A 28 -6.00 19.14 0.07
C VAL A 28 -7.23 18.25 0.08
N ARG A 29 -7.38 17.41 -0.94
CA ARG A 29 -8.41 16.39 -1.00
C ARG A 29 -7.75 15.01 -0.96
N ALA A 30 -8.11 14.19 0.01
CA ALA A 30 -7.64 12.83 0.15
C ALA A 30 -8.84 11.91 0.41
N ASP A 31 -8.96 10.82 -0.36
CA ASP A 31 -10.03 9.81 -0.23
C ASP A 31 -11.45 10.41 -0.16
N GLY A 32 -11.70 11.50 -0.91
CA GLY A 32 -12.99 12.20 -0.96
C GLY A 32 -13.22 13.21 0.17
N VAL A 33 -12.34 13.28 1.17
CA VAL A 33 -12.36 14.29 2.22
C VAL A 33 -11.56 15.50 1.76
N GLU A 34 -12.19 16.66 1.74
CA GLU A 34 -11.54 17.94 1.43
C GLU A 34 -11.21 18.69 2.72
N GLN A 35 -9.97 19.16 2.82
CA GLN A 35 -9.50 19.92 3.95
C GLN A 35 -8.62 21.08 3.50
N THR A 36 -8.81 22.24 4.12
CA THR A 36 -7.97 23.43 3.88
C THR A 36 -6.87 23.46 4.93
N ILE A 37 -5.63 23.67 4.48
CA ILE A 37 -4.43 23.65 5.31
C ILE A 37 -3.64 24.94 5.05
N ASP A 38 -3.26 25.67 6.11
CA ASP A 38 -2.22 26.71 5.99
C ASP A 38 -0.86 26.01 6.16
N ALA A 39 -0.05 25.98 5.11
CA ALA A 39 1.27 25.37 5.13
C ALA A 39 2.35 26.43 4.96
N ARG A 40 3.23 26.54 5.96
CA ARG A 40 4.37 27.47 5.94
C ARG A 40 5.67 26.71 6.04
N ARG A 41 6.61 27.05 5.17
CA ARG A 41 7.97 26.48 5.19
C ARG A 41 8.75 27.12 6.35
N LEU A 42 9.39 26.28 7.16
CA LEU A 42 10.34 26.68 8.20
C LEU A 42 11.77 26.25 7.79
N LYS A 43 12.80 26.75 8.50
CA LYS A 43 14.21 26.43 8.23
C LYS A 43 14.53 24.91 8.27
N GLY A 44 13.71 24.10 8.97
CA GLY A 44 13.91 22.66 9.14
C GLY A 44 12.68 21.78 8.84
N GLY A 45 11.60 22.35 8.30
CA GLY A 45 10.35 21.61 8.13
C GLY A 45 9.20 22.43 7.56
N LEU A 46 7.98 21.98 7.80
CA LEU A 46 6.75 22.74 7.57
C LEU A 46 5.97 22.90 8.88
N SER A 47 5.36 24.05 9.05
CA SER A 47 4.25 24.24 9.98
C SER A 47 2.95 24.14 9.18
N LEU A 48 2.06 23.24 9.62
CA LEU A 48 0.74 23.03 9.05
C LEU A 48 -0.32 23.45 10.06
N LEU A 49 -1.23 24.34 9.69
CA LEU A 49 -2.43 24.65 10.46
C LEU A 49 -3.60 23.90 9.83
N ILE A 50 -4.16 22.93 10.55
CA ILE A 50 -5.30 22.11 10.12
C ILE A 50 -6.38 22.25 11.19
N GLU A 51 -7.56 22.74 10.82
CA GLU A 51 -8.70 22.93 11.75
C GLU A 51 -8.34 23.73 13.03
N GLY A 52 -7.45 24.72 12.90
CA GLY A 52 -6.99 25.55 14.02
C GLY A 52 -5.92 24.90 14.91
N LYS A 53 -5.50 23.66 14.62
CA LYS A 53 -4.38 22.99 15.30
C LYS A 53 -3.11 23.14 14.48
N ASN A 54 -2.02 23.50 15.13
CA ASN A 54 -0.71 23.65 14.50
C ASN A 54 0.09 22.37 14.65
N TYR A 55 0.65 21.90 13.54
CA TYR A 55 1.47 20.71 13.44
C TYR A 55 2.82 21.08 12.86
N GLU A 56 3.90 20.73 13.55
CA GLU A 56 5.25 20.86 13.02
C GLU A 56 5.68 19.54 12.39
N VAL A 57 6.04 19.62 11.11
CA VAL A 57 6.36 18.48 10.28
C VAL A 57 7.80 18.59 9.81
N SER A 58 8.65 17.66 10.23
CA SER A 58 9.97 17.50 9.60
C SER A 58 9.85 16.57 8.40
N LEU A 59 10.35 17.02 7.24
CA LEU A 59 10.37 16.23 6.01
C LEU A 59 11.81 15.92 5.62
N SER A 60 12.13 14.65 5.42
CA SER A 60 13.34 14.22 4.73
C SER A 60 12.99 13.35 3.52
N ARG A 61 13.58 13.67 2.37
CA ARG A 61 13.33 12.96 1.11
C ARG A 61 14.53 12.08 0.76
N THR A 62 14.25 10.83 0.38
CA THR A 62 15.23 9.90 -0.19
C THR A 62 14.65 9.27 -1.45
N GLY A 63 15.06 9.75 -2.62
CA GLY A 63 14.46 9.32 -3.90
C GLY A 63 12.98 9.73 -4.00
N ASP A 64 12.08 8.74 -4.11
CA ASP A 64 10.62 8.94 -4.12
C ASP A 64 9.98 8.72 -2.74
N ASP A 65 10.78 8.34 -1.74
CA ASP A 65 10.34 8.16 -0.36
C ASP A 65 10.50 9.47 0.44
N PHE A 66 9.49 9.78 1.23
CA PHE A 66 9.40 10.91 2.14
C PHE A 66 9.21 10.36 3.55
N ASP A 67 10.22 10.52 4.40
CA ASP A 67 10.07 10.31 5.83
C ASP A 67 9.55 11.62 6.45
N VAL A 68 8.40 11.51 7.10
CA VAL A 68 7.61 12.61 7.69
C VAL A 68 7.56 12.36 9.19
N LEU A 69 8.09 13.30 9.98
CA LEU A 69 8.00 13.25 11.43
C LEU A 69 6.93 14.23 11.92
N LEU A 70 5.93 13.72 12.63
CA LEU A 70 4.84 14.49 13.23
C LEU A 70 4.61 13.97 14.66
N ASP A 71 4.67 14.85 15.66
CA ASP A 71 4.48 14.50 17.08
C ASP A 71 5.29 13.27 17.53
N ASN A 72 6.57 13.22 17.14
CA ASN A 72 7.50 12.11 17.41
C ASN A 72 7.12 10.75 16.77
N ARG A 73 6.14 10.75 15.87
CA ARG A 73 5.77 9.60 15.04
C ARG A 73 6.33 9.79 13.64
N ARG A 74 7.03 8.77 13.14
CA ARG A 74 7.63 8.78 11.80
C ARG A 74 6.75 8.01 10.83
N PHE A 75 6.28 8.68 9.80
CA PHE A 75 5.51 8.12 8.70
C PHE A 75 6.37 8.13 7.45
N ARG A 76 6.40 7.03 6.72
CA ARG A 76 7.09 6.97 5.43
C ARG A 76 6.06 6.94 4.30
N PHE A 77 6.10 7.94 3.45
CA PHE A 77 5.26 8.03 2.27
C PHE A 77 6.09 7.82 1.02
N ARG A 78 5.57 7.08 0.06
CA ARG A 78 6.08 7.13 -1.30
C ARG A 78 5.17 8.01 -2.14
N LEU A 79 5.72 9.08 -2.71
CA LEU A 79 4.96 10.02 -3.52
C LEU A 79 5.28 9.79 -5.00
N LEU A 80 4.34 9.19 -5.73
CA LEU A 80 4.46 8.95 -7.15
C LEU A 80 3.60 9.95 -7.93
N SER A 81 4.13 10.45 -9.05
CA SER A 81 3.27 11.11 -10.03
C SER A 81 2.29 10.09 -10.61
N GLU A 82 1.11 10.54 -11.05
CA GLU A 82 0.08 9.64 -11.58
C GLU A 82 0.62 8.76 -12.74
N GLU A 83 1.40 9.32 -13.64
CA GLU A 83 2.02 8.58 -14.75
C GLU A 83 3.04 7.52 -14.26
N ARG A 84 3.83 7.85 -13.22
CA ARG A 84 4.77 6.88 -12.62
C ARG A 84 4.06 5.84 -11.77
N ALA A 85 2.98 6.20 -11.09
CA ALA A 85 2.12 5.27 -10.38
C ALA A 85 1.48 4.29 -11.37
N ARG A 86 0.91 4.78 -12.48
CA ARG A 86 0.37 3.94 -13.57
C ARG A 86 1.45 3.04 -14.19
N ARG A 87 2.65 3.55 -14.46
CA ARG A 87 3.76 2.73 -14.99
C ARG A 87 4.29 1.73 -13.97
N ALA A 88 4.34 2.08 -12.68
CA ALA A 88 4.73 1.17 -11.61
C ALA A 88 3.66 0.09 -11.39
N ALA A 89 2.38 0.42 -11.50
CA ALA A 89 1.27 -0.52 -11.52
C ALA A 89 1.32 -1.43 -12.76
N ALA A 90 1.57 -0.87 -13.94
CA ALA A 90 1.72 -1.62 -15.19
C ALA A 90 2.96 -2.53 -15.21
N ARG A 91 4.05 -2.16 -14.50
CA ARG A 91 5.21 -3.03 -14.25
C ARG A 91 4.98 -4.00 -13.07
N GLY A 92 3.97 -3.74 -12.24
CA GLY A 92 3.55 -4.50 -11.07
C GLY A 92 2.57 -5.64 -11.38
N GLY A 93 2.55 -6.12 -12.63
CA GLY A 93 1.68 -7.19 -13.10
C GLY A 93 0.48 -6.61 -13.82
N ALA A 94 0.24 -7.10 -15.04
CA ALA A 94 -1.04 -6.90 -15.70
C ALA A 94 -2.17 -7.25 -14.73
N GLU A 95 -3.22 -6.42 -14.68
CA GLU A 95 -4.54 -6.90 -14.26
C GLU A 95 -4.91 -8.01 -15.23
N VAL A 96 -4.63 -9.25 -14.83
CA VAL A 96 -5.10 -10.42 -15.55
C VAL A 96 -6.55 -10.57 -15.10
N THR A 97 -7.47 -10.09 -15.93
CA THR A 97 -8.90 -10.17 -15.68
C THR A 97 -9.34 -11.64 -15.70
N GLY A 98 -9.87 -12.14 -14.58
CA GLY A 98 -10.44 -13.47 -14.46
C GLY A 98 -10.06 -14.21 -13.17
N ARG A 99 -10.92 -15.17 -12.79
CA ARG A 99 -10.72 -16.02 -11.61
C ARG A 99 -9.40 -16.78 -11.71
N ARG A 100 -8.51 -16.60 -10.73
CA ARG A 100 -7.18 -17.21 -10.66
C ARG A 100 -7.04 -18.02 -9.38
N GLU A 101 -6.48 -19.21 -9.48
CA GLU A 101 -6.17 -20.06 -8.34
C GLU A 101 -4.68 -19.99 -8.01
N VAL A 102 -4.36 -19.58 -6.79
CA VAL A 102 -3.02 -19.70 -6.24
C VAL A 102 -2.90 -21.07 -5.59
N LYS A 103 -2.01 -21.89 -6.15
CA LYS A 103 -1.79 -23.28 -5.73
C LYS A 103 -0.50 -23.41 -4.93
N ALA A 104 -0.44 -24.39 -4.03
CA ALA A 104 0.79 -24.72 -3.32
C ALA A 104 1.87 -25.17 -4.30
N SER A 105 3.06 -24.56 -4.25
CA SER A 105 4.20 -24.96 -5.09
C SER A 105 4.96 -26.18 -4.54
N MET A 106 4.66 -26.55 -3.30
CA MET A 106 5.32 -27.62 -2.56
C MET A 106 4.36 -28.11 -1.45
N PRO A 107 4.47 -29.38 -1.03
CA PRO A 107 3.72 -29.85 0.13
C PRO A 107 4.31 -29.27 1.43
N GLY A 108 3.48 -29.10 2.45
CA GLY A 108 3.93 -28.61 3.75
C GLY A 108 2.79 -28.26 4.69
N LYS A 109 3.11 -27.54 5.76
CA LYS A 109 2.13 -27.07 6.74
C LYS A 109 1.96 -25.56 6.63
N VAL A 110 0.73 -25.09 6.47
CA VAL A 110 0.42 -23.65 6.52
C VAL A 110 0.68 -23.18 7.96
N ILE A 111 1.54 -22.20 8.13
CA ILE A 111 1.85 -21.64 9.46
C ILE A 111 1.23 -20.25 9.66
N ALA A 112 1.03 -19.49 8.58
CA ALA A 112 0.39 -18.20 8.62
C ALA A 112 -0.38 -17.94 7.32
N VAL A 113 -1.54 -17.30 7.46
CA VAL A 113 -2.30 -16.72 6.34
C VAL A 113 -2.21 -15.21 6.50
N LEU A 114 -1.70 -14.52 5.47
CA LEU A 114 -1.37 -13.09 5.50
C LEU A 114 -2.47 -12.21 4.88
N VAL A 115 -3.48 -12.82 4.27
CA VAL A 115 -4.58 -12.14 3.55
C VAL A 115 -5.93 -12.75 3.91
N GLY A 116 -6.98 -11.94 3.85
CA GLY A 116 -8.38 -12.34 3.99
C GLY A 116 -9.17 -12.15 2.70
N ALA A 117 -10.36 -12.75 2.64
CA ALA A 117 -11.31 -12.46 1.57
C ALA A 117 -11.69 -10.98 1.56
N GLY A 118 -11.69 -10.36 0.38
CA GLY A 118 -11.90 -8.92 0.16
C GLY A 118 -10.61 -8.09 0.10
N ASP A 119 -9.46 -8.65 0.45
CA ASP A 119 -8.19 -7.92 0.41
C ASP A 119 -7.72 -7.69 -1.03
N ARG A 120 -7.23 -6.48 -1.31
CA ARG A 120 -6.49 -6.20 -2.56
C ARG A 120 -5.03 -6.58 -2.38
N VAL A 121 -4.52 -7.37 -3.33
CA VAL A 121 -3.14 -7.84 -3.34
C VAL A 121 -2.41 -7.38 -4.60
N ASN A 122 -1.13 -7.06 -4.46
CA ASN A 122 -0.23 -6.74 -5.56
C ASN A 122 0.49 -7.98 -6.07
N ALA A 123 1.03 -7.94 -7.29
CA ALA A 123 1.93 -9.00 -7.74
C ALA A 123 3.13 -9.13 -6.80
N LYS A 124 3.55 -10.37 -6.57
CA LYS A 124 4.63 -10.76 -5.65
C LYS A 124 4.37 -10.45 -4.16
N GLN A 125 3.17 -9.96 -3.80
CA GLN A 125 2.77 -9.83 -2.40
C GLN A 125 2.59 -11.21 -1.78
N GLY A 126 3.07 -11.38 -0.53
CA GLY A 126 2.85 -12.58 0.26
C GLY A 126 1.38 -12.80 0.58
N LEU A 127 0.92 -14.04 0.42
CA LEU A 127 -0.45 -14.45 0.69
C LEU A 127 -0.53 -15.34 1.92
N LEU A 128 0.42 -16.26 2.07
CA LEU A 128 0.52 -17.18 3.20
C LEU A 128 1.94 -17.75 3.28
N VAL A 129 2.25 -18.42 4.38
CA VAL A 129 3.54 -19.05 4.63
C VAL A 129 3.34 -20.55 4.89
N ILE A 130 4.13 -21.37 4.19
CA ILE A 130 4.16 -22.82 4.34
C ILE A 130 5.51 -23.23 4.92
N GLU A 131 5.50 -24.02 5.98
CA GLU A 131 6.66 -24.72 6.47
C GLU A 131 6.83 -26.05 5.72
N ALA A 132 7.98 -26.24 5.09
CA ALA A 132 8.39 -27.49 4.47
C ALA A 132 9.87 -27.75 4.75
N MET A 133 10.22 -28.99 5.11
CA MET A 133 11.61 -29.38 5.41
C MET A 133 12.32 -28.46 6.43
N LYS A 134 11.60 -28.00 7.48
CA LYS A 134 12.08 -27.04 8.49
C LYS A 134 12.42 -25.64 7.95
N MET A 135 11.94 -25.31 6.76
CA MET A 135 12.08 -23.98 6.14
C MET A 135 10.71 -23.36 5.90
N GLU A 136 10.60 -22.08 6.22
CA GLU A 136 9.41 -21.28 5.92
C GLU A 136 9.53 -20.72 4.50
N ASN A 137 8.51 -20.98 3.68
CA ASN A 137 8.42 -20.46 2.33
C ASN A 137 7.14 -19.67 2.17
N GLU A 138 7.31 -18.42 1.76
CA GLU A 138 6.22 -17.49 1.49
C GLU A 138 5.62 -17.78 0.09
N ILE A 139 4.32 -18.04 0.04
CA ILE A 139 3.57 -18.15 -1.20
C ILE A 139 3.11 -16.77 -1.62
N LYS A 140 3.50 -16.37 -2.82
CA LYS A 140 3.32 -15.01 -3.34
C LYS A 140 2.29 -14.99 -4.46
N SER A 141 1.57 -13.88 -4.58
CA SER A 141 0.67 -13.65 -5.69
C SER A 141 1.44 -13.55 -7.02
N GLN A 142 0.89 -14.16 -8.07
CA GLN A 142 1.46 -14.07 -9.43
C GLN A 142 1.08 -12.76 -10.15
N GLY A 143 0.08 -12.03 -9.65
CA GLY A 143 -0.41 -10.78 -10.24
C GLY A 143 -1.17 -9.92 -9.23
N ALA A 144 -1.57 -8.72 -9.62
CA ALA A 144 -2.49 -7.93 -8.81
C ALA A 144 -3.93 -8.51 -8.92
N GLY A 145 -4.73 -8.37 -7.87
CA GLY A 145 -6.13 -8.84 -7.83
C GLY A 145 -6.78 -8.67 -6.44
N GLU A 146 -8.06 -9.05 -6.34
CA GLU A 146 -8.81 -9.13 -5.09
C GLU A 146 -8.92 -10.58 -4.61
N VAL A 147 -8.69 -10.82 -3.32
CA VAL A 147 -8.86 -12.15 -2.73
C VAL A 147 -10.34 -12.48 -2.62
N LYS A 148 -10.82 -13.43 -3.42
CA LYS A 148 -12.21 -13.90 -3.34
C LYS A 148 -12.41 -14.92 -2.22
N GLU A 149 -11.43 -15.80 -2.05
CA GLU A 149 -11.57 -16.95 -1.16
C GLU A 149 -10.19 -17.39 -0.66
N VAL A 150 -10.08 -17.68 0.64
CA VAL A 150 -8.92 -18.37 1.22
C VAL A 150 -9.41 -19.74 1.68
N ARG A 151 -8.84 -20.80 1.13
CA ARG A 151 -9.29 -22.19 1.33
C ARG A 151 -8.51 -22.95 2.40
N VAL A 152 -7.56 -22.28 3.03
CA VAL A 152 -6.65 -22.90 4.00
C VAL A 152 -6.57 -22.10 5.27
N GLN A 153 -6.18 -22.77 6.35
CA GLN A 153 -6.09 -22.20 7.68
C GLN A 153 -4.70 -22.48 8.27
N PRO A 154 -4.17 -21.60 9.16
CA PRO A 154 -2.96 -21.92 9.91
C PRO A 154 -3.10 -23.27 10.63
N GLY A 155 -2.05 -24.08 10.54
CA GLY A 155 -2.02 -25.44 11.08
C GLY A 155 -2.37 -26.54 10.07
N GLN A 156 -2.99 -26.21 8.94
CA GLN A 156 -3.42 -27.18 7.93
C GLN A 156 -2.23 -27.72 7.12
N ALA A 157 -2.20 -29.04 6.89
CA ALA A 157 -1.29 -29.64 5.92
C ALA A 157 -1.86 -29.48 4.50
N VAL A 158 -1.00 -29.15 3.55
CA VAL A 158 -1.35 -28.92 2.14
C VAL A 158 -0.42 -29.70 1.22
N GLU A 159 -0.97 -30.17 0.11
CA GLU A 159 -0.23 -30.90 -0.92
C GLU A 159 0.18 -29.98 -2.08
N SER A 160 1.21 -30.38 -2.83
CA SER A 160 1.60 -29.65 -4.04
C SER A 160 0.44 -29.60 -5.04
N GLY A 161 0.16 -28.42 -5.59
CA GLY A 161 -0.94 -28.20 -6.52
C GLY A 161 -2.30 -27.95 -5.86
N GLU A 162 -2.43 -28.09 -4.54
CA GLU A 162 -3.66 -27.77 -3.81
C GLU A 162 -3.99 -26.28 -3.90
N VAL A 163 -5.26 -25.94 -4.12
CA VAL A 163 -5.72 -24.54 -4.24
C VAL A 163 -5.80 -23.91 -2.86
N LEU A 164 -5.02 -22.85 -2.66
CA LEU A 164 -4.90 -22.18 -1.36
C LEU A 164 -5.72 -20.90 -1.32
N VAL A 165 -5.65 -20.09 -2.37
CA VAL A 165 -6.31 -18.78 -2.47
C VAL A 165 -6.88 -18.61 -3.87
N VAL A 166 -8.08 -18.02 -3.96
CA VAL A 166 -8.69 -17.61 -5.23
C VAL A 166 -8.64 -16.10 -5.33
N LEU A 167 -8.11 -15.59 -6.44
CA LEU A 167 -8.05 -14.17 -6.77
C LEU A 167 -9.00 -13.86 -7.95
N GLU A 168 -9.47 -12.62 -8.03
CA GLU A 168 -10.16 -12.03 -9.19
C GLU A 168 -9.42 -10.77 -9.64
#